data_AF-A0A1F2P5W1-F1
#
_entry.id   AF-A0A1F2P5W1-F1
#
_cell.length_a   1.000
_cell.length_b   1.000
_cell.length_c   1.000
_cell.angle_alpha   90.00
_cell.angle_beta   90.00
_cell.angle_gamma   90.00
#
_symmetry.space_group_name_H-M   'P 1'
#
loop_
_entity.id
_entity.type
_entity.pdbx_description
1 polymer ?
#
loop_
_entity_poly.entity_id
_entity_poly.type
_entity_poly.pdbx_seq_one_letter_code
_entity_poly.pdbx_strand_id
1 'polypeptide(L)' 'MTWWKCSECGYTFEADAPPERCPSCNEACTFTDVTCYIPECGGEVGGHPDERL' A
#
# COMPACT_ATOMS: atom_id res chain seq x y z
N MET A 1 -14.24 -5.23 2.96
CA MET A 1 -13.87 -4.12 2.06
C MET A 1 -12.37 -4.04 2.09
N THR A 2 -11.73 -4.41 0.99
CA THR A 2 -10.32 -4.75 0.94
C THR A 2 -9.55 -3.64 0.23
N TRP A 3 -8.41 -3.26 0.78
CA TRP A 3 -7.54 -2.24 0.22
C TRP A 3 -6.34 -2.91 -0.44
N TRP A 4 -6.05 -2.49 -1.65
CA TRP A 4 -4.98 -3.04 -2.48
C TRP A 4 -3.96 -1.96 -2.77
N LYS A 5 -2.68 -2.27 -2.55
CA LYS A 5 -1.56 -1.39 -2.92
C LYS A 5 -0.77 -2.01 -4.06
N CYS A 6 -0.59 -1.24 -5.13
CA CYS A 6 0.27 -1.59 -6.25
C CYS A 6 1.73 -1.65 -5.77
N SER A 7 2.40 -2.78 -6.00
CA SER A 7 3.81 -2.95 -5.62
C SER A 7 4.76 -2.14 -6.50
N GLU A 8 4.35 -1.79 -7.72
CA GLU A 8 5.19 -1.05 -8.68
C GLU A 8 5.16 0.46 -8.43
N CYS A 9 3.96 1.06 -8.43
CA CYS A 9 3.79 2.51 -8.33
C CYS A 9 3.33 3.00 -6.94
N GLY A 10 2.97 2.10 -6.04
CA GLY A 10 2.48 2.44 -4.70
C GLY A 10 1.02 2.92 -4.64
N TYR A 11 0.31 2.96 -5.77
CA TYR A 11 -1.10 3.37 -5.83
C TYR A 11 -1.98 2.45 -4.99
N THR A 12 -2.84 3.04 -4.15
CA THR A 12 -3.69 2.31 -3.21
C THR A 12 -5.16 2.58 -3.52
N PHE A 13 -5.97 1.54 -3.62
CA PHE A 13 -7.40 1.64 -3.94
C PHE A 13 -8.20 0.55 -3.23
N GLU A 14 -9.50 0.77 -3.13
CA GLU A 14 -10.44 -0.13 -2.49
C GLU A 14 -11.17 -0.98 -3.54
N ALA A 15 -11.15 -2.30 -3.37
CA ALA A 15 -11.87 -3.24 -4.23
C ALA A 15 -11.99 -4.63 -3.55
N ASP A 16 -12.99 -5.42 -3.91
CA ASP A 16 -13.10 -6.80 -3.43
C ASP A 16 -11.96 -7.70 -3.94
N ALA A 17 -11.41 -7.42 -5.13
CA ALA A 17 -10.32 -8.16 -5.74
C ALA A 17 -9.39 -7.24 -6.56
N PRO A 18 -8.10 -7.58 -6.70
CA PRO A 18 -7.17 -6.78 -7.47
C PRO A 18 -7.36 -7.00 -8.98
N PRO A 19 -7.27 -5.95 -9.82
CA PRO A 19 -7.34 -6.08 -11.26
C PRO A 19 -6.04 -6.65 -11.84
N GLU A 20 -6.07 -7.16 -13.08
CA GLU A 20 -4.84 -7.58 -13.78
C GLU A 20 -3.93 -6.40 -14.14
N ARG A 21 -4.50 -5.20 -14.29
CA ARG A 21 -3.79 -3.98 -14.65
C ARG A 21 -4.02 -2.89 -13.62
N CYS A 22 -2.95 -2.20 -13.23
CA CYS A 22 -3.05 -1.07 -12.32
C CYS A 22 -3.77 0.11 -12.98
N PRO A 23 -4.80 0.69 -12.36
CA PRO A 23 -5.50 1.86 -12.92
C PRO A 23 -4.62 3.12 -12.96
N SER A 24 -3.55 3.17 -12.16
CA SER A 24 -2.64 4.33 -12.13
C SER A 24 -1.52 4.24 -13.15
N CYS A 25 -0.79 3.12 -13.24
CA CYS A 25 0.32 2.97 -14.20
C CYS A 25 -0.05 2.19 -15.46
N ASN A 26 -1.24 1.58 -15.53
CA ASN A 26 -1.75 0.82 -16.68
C ASN A 26 -0.92 -0.43 -17.07
N GLU A 27 -0.02 -0.85 -16.19
CA GLU A 27 0.79 -2.06 -16.36
C GLU A 27 0.26 -3.24 -15.55
N ALA A 28 0.71 -4.44 -15.90
CA ALA A 28 0.41 -5.65 -15.14
C ALA A 28 1.26 -5.66 -13.86
N CYS A 29 0.62 -5.38 -12.72
CA CYS A 29 1.30 -5.21 -11.44
C CYS A 29 0.81 -6.24 -10.43
N THR A 30 1.66 -6.53 -9.43
CA THR A 30 1.24 -7.28 -8.25
C THR A 30 0.60 -6.32 -7.24
N PHE A 31 -0.45 -6.80 -6.56
CA PHE A 31 -1.17 -6.04 -5.54
C PHE A 31 -1.05 -6.72 -4.19
N THR A 32 -0.69 -5.95 -3.18
CA THR A 32 -0.64 -6.40 -1.78
C THR A 32 -1.91 -5.96 -1.06
N ASP A 33 -2.54 -6.90 -0.35
CA ASP A 33 -3.65 -6.60 0.57
C ASP A 33 -3.12 -5.79 1.76
N VAL A 34 -3.64 -4.58 1.93
CA VAL A 34 -3.30 -3.65 3.01
C VAL A 34 -4.48 -3.36 3.93
N THR A 35 -5.52 -4.19 3.87
CA THR A 35 -6.76 -4.06 4.67
C THR A 35 -6.53 -4.19 6.18
N CYS A 36 -5.43 -4.82 6.59
CA CYS A 36 -5.23 -5.26 7.97
C CYS A 36 -4.89 -4.13 8.97
N TYR A 37 -4.72 -2.88 8.55
CA TYR A 37 -4.26 -1.84 9.49
C TYR A 37 -4.54 -0.42 9.02
N ILE A 38 -5.71 0.15 9.32
CA ILE A 38 -5.84 1.63 9.24
C ILE A 38 -6.52 2.12 10.52
N PRO A 39 -5.77 2.91 11.32
CA PRO A 39 -6.14 4.32 11.37
C PRO A 39 -5.16 5.23 10.62
N GLU A 40 -3.89 4.84 10.44
CA GLU A 40 -2.85 5.73 9.92
C GLU A 40 -1.82 4.91 9.12
N CYS A 41 -2.11 4.49 7.87
CA CYS A 41 -1.04 4.07 6.95
C CYS A 41 -0.23 5.30 6.49
N GLY A 42 0.35 6.02 7.47
CA GLY A 42 1.26 7.13 7.30
C GLY A 42 2.65 6.60 6.94
N GLY A 43 3.12 6.98 5.75
CA GLY A 43 4.54 6.90 5.46
C GLY A 43 5.28 7.96 6.26
N GLU A 44 5.54 7.71 7.56
CA GLU A 44 6.61 8.34 8.36
C GLU A 44 6.61 7.90 9.84
N VAL A 45 6.64 6.60 10.17
CA VAL A 45 7.08 6.19 11.54
C VAL A 45 7.93 4.92 11.51
N GLY A 46 8.86 4.86 10.56
CA GLY A 46 10.09 4.11 10.78
C GLY A 46 10.91 4.89 11.80
N GLY A 47 10.67 4.63 13.09
CA GLY A 47 11.45 5.21 14.16
C GLY A 47 12.93 4.99 13.88
N HIS A 48 13.67 6.08 13.65
CA HIS A 48 15.02 6.10 14.14
C HIS A 48 14.86 6.23 15.66
N PRO A 49 15.26 5.22 16.45
CA PRO A 49 15.35 5.43 17.89
C PRO A 49 16.34 6.57 18.09
N ASP A 50 15.82 7.74 18.46
CA ASP A 50 16.59 8.66 19.27
C ASP A 50 16.69 8.00 20.65
N GLU A 51 17.76 7.22 20.84
CA GLU A 51 18.41 7.07 22.13
C GLU A 51 19.80 6.45 21.91
N ARG A 52 20.83 7.21 22.31
CA ARG A 52 22.24 6.86 22.59
C ARG A 52 23.30 7.13 21.51
N LEU A 53 23.60 8.41 21.25
CA LEU A 53 24.86 9.04 21.74
C LEU A 53 24.80 10.57 21.70
#